data_AF-A0A411HMI7-F1
#
_entry.id   AF-A0A411HMI7-F1
#
_cell.length_a   1.000
_cell.length_b   1.000
_cell.length_c   1.000
_cell.angle_alpha   90.00
_cell.angle_beta   90.00
_cell.angle_gamma   90.00
#
_symmetry.space_group_name_H-M   'P 1'
#
loop_
_entity.id
_entity.type
_entity.pdbx_description
1 polymer ?
#
loop_
_entity_poly.entity_id
_entity_poly.type
_entity_poly.pdbx_seq_one_letter_code
_entity_poly.pdbx_strand_id
1 'polypeptide(L)'
;MKDWRAALLVILAALAAIWCVAMPFYWARGLSMSFGVPYLTALHFFLPQVILAAIVTGCLLLVGFRQRVAVPALVVAAALAPILTLSIGNPTSGVWPVSAALLLLLAWRCRAHFAAQA
;
A
#
# COMPACT_ATOMS: atom_id res chain seq x y z
N MET A 1 9.43 -2.28 -27.50
CA MET A 1 9.88 -1.56 -26.27
C MET A 1 8.75 -0.84 -25.51
N LYS A 2 7.50 -0.84 -25.98
CA LYS A 2 6.37 -0.13 -25.30
C LYS A 2 5.71 -1.00 -24.21
N ASP A 3 5.82 -2.32 -24.33
CA ASP A 3 5.05 -3.28 -23.52
C ASP A 3 5.61 -3.49 -22.10
N TRP A 4 6.95 -3.49 -21.96
CA TRP A 4 7.59 -3.66 -20.63
C TRP A 4 7.22 -2.53 -19.66
N ARG A 5 6.95 -1.34 -20.20
CA ARG A 5 6.58 -0.15 -19.43
C ARG A 5 5.21 -0.31 -18.78
N ALA A 6 4.23 -0.82 -19.51
CA ALA A 6 2.89 -1.09 -18.99
C ALA A 6 2.91 -2.29 -18.03
N ALA A 7 3.63 -3.35 -18.39
CA ALA A 7 3.80 -4.52 -17.54
C ALA A 7 4.40 -4.17 -16.17
N LEU A 8 5.43 -3.32 -16.13
CA LEU A 8 6.03 -2.87 -14.87
C LEU A 8 5.06 -2.10 -13.96
N LEU A 9 4.16 -1.29 -14.54
CA LEU A 9 3.13 -0.59 -13.77
C LEU A 9 2.17 -1.58 -13.11
N VAL A 10 1.71 -2.58 -13.88
CA VAL A 10 0.83 -3.64 -13.38
C VAL A 10 1.51 -4.45 -12.28
N ILE A 11 2.80 -4.80 -12.46
CA ILE A 11 3.58 -5.52 -11.46
C ILE A 11 3.68 -4.70 -10.16
N LEU A 12 4.03 -3.41 -10.24
CA LEU A 12 4.13 -2.56 -9.06
C LEU A 12 2.77 -2.37 -8.36
N ALA A 13 1.68 -2.23 -9.13
CA ALA A 13 0.33 -2.14 -8.58
C ALA A 13 -0.08 -3.44 -7.87
N ALA A 14 0.23 -4.59 -8.45
CA ALA A 14 -0.02 -5.90 -7.84
C ALA A 14 0.79 -6.10 -6.57
N LEU A 15 2.09 -5.74 -6.58
CA LEU A 15 2.94 -5.81 -5.39
C LEU A 15 2.44 -4.86 -4.29
N ALA A 16 2.03 -3.64 -4.63
CA ALA A 16 1.45 -2.71 -3.67
C ALA A 16 0.11 -3.23 -3.11
N ALA A 17 -0.73 -3.87 -3.92
CA ALA A 17 -1.96 -4.50 -3.45
C ALA A 17 -1.67 -5.67 -2.49
N ILE A 18 -0.75 -6.57 -2.87
CA ILE A 18 -0.39 -7.72 -2.02
C ILE A 18 0.22 -7.25 -0.70
N TRP A 19 1.19 -6.33 -0.76
CA TRP A 19 1.94 -5.89 0.41
C TRP A 19 1.15 -4.93 1.31
N CYS A 20 0.51 -3.91 0.74
CA CYS A 20 -0.17 -2.90 1.55
C CYS A 20 -1.61 -3.29 1.90
N VAL A 21 -2.27 -4.14 1.10
CA VAL A 21 -3.70 -4.48 1.29
C VAL A 21 -3.88 -5.88 1.84
N ALA A 22 -3.28 -6.91 1.23
CA ALA A 22 -3.56 -8.29 1.65
C ALA A 22 -2.77 -8.71 2.90
N MET A 23 -1.47 -8.40 2.96
CA MET A 23 -0.57 -8.83 4.04
C MET A 23 -1.05 -8.47 5.47
N PRO A 24 -1.62 -7.28 5.76
CA PRO A 24 -2.13 -6.97 7.09
C PRO A 24 -3.14 -7.98 7.63
N PHE A 25 -4.04 -8.49 6.76
CA PHE A 25 -5.01 -9.51 7.14
C PHE A 25 -4.38 -10.89 7.36
N TYR A 26 -3.34 -11.22 6.58
CA TYR A 26 -2.57 -12.44 6.76
C TYR A 26 -1.74 -12.42 8.05
N TRP A 27 -1.13 -11.27 8.39
CA TRP A 27 -0.40 -11.11 9.65
C TRP A 27 -1.33 -11.23 10.86
N ALA A 28 -2.51 -10.59 10.81
CA ALA A 28 -3.54 -10.74 11.84
C ALA A 28 -3.99 -12.20 12.00
N ARG A 29 -4.15 -12.93 10.89
CA ARG A 29 -4.50 -14.36 10.91
C ARG A 29 -3.38 -15.20 11.51
N GLY A 30 -2.12 -14.94 11.13
CA GLY A 30 -0.95 -15.60 11.68
C GLY A 30 -0.84 -15.40 13.19
N LEU A 31 -0.98 -14.16 13.67
CA LEU A 31 -0.96 -13.84 15.09
C LEU A 31 -2.10 -14.56 15.85
N SER A 32 -3.31 -14.57 15.30
CA SER A 32 -4.47 -15.27 15.88
C SER A 32 -4.22 -16.76 16.02
N MET A 33 -3.65 -17.40 15.00
CA MET A 33 -3.35 -18.84 15.03
C MET A 33 -2.17 -19.17 15.96
N SER A 34 -1.13 -18.35 15.99
CA SER A 34 0.07 -18.62 16.80
C SER A 34 -0.14 -18.39 18.30
N PHE A 35 -0.97 -17.41 18.68
CA PHE A 35 -1.16 -17.02 20.08
C PHE A 35 -2.56 -17.33 20.62
N GLY A 36 -3.43 -17.96 19.83
CA GLY A 36 -4.79 -18.32 20.24
C GLY A 36 -5.70 -17.12 20.55
N VAL A 37 -5.33 -15.91 20.11
CA VAL A 37 -6.12 -14.69 20.32
C VAL A 37 -7.22 -14.56 19.25
N PRO A 38 -8.40 -14.00 19.58
CA PRO A 38 -9.45 -13.77 18.60
C PRO A 38 -8.95 -12.94 17.41
N TYR A 39 -9.37 -13.30 16.19
CA TYR A 39 -8.90 -12.63 14.96
C TYR A 39 -9.12 -11.11 14.97
N LEU A 40 -10.27 -10.65 15.48
CA LEU A 40 -10.57 -9.21 15.58
C LEU A 40 -9.61 -8.48 16.52
N THR A 41 -9.21 -9.12 17.62
CA THR A 41 -8.20 -8.60 18.54
C THR A 41 -6.84 -8.56 17.86
N ALA A 42 -6.48 -9.62 17.12
CA ALA A 42 -5.26 -9.64 16.32
C ALA A 42 -5.22 -8.52 15.27
N LEU A 43 -6.35 -8.28 14.59
CA LEU A 43 -6.50 -7.23 13.59
C LEU A 43 -6.35 -5.82 14.18
N HIS A 44 -6.79 -5.61 15.42
CA HIS A 44 -6.60 -4.35 16.14
C HIS A 44 -5.12 -3.97 16.23
N PHE A 45 -4.21 -4.93 16.47
CA PHE A 45 -2.76 -4.64 16.51
C PHE A 45 -2.20 -4.16 15.16
N PHE A 46 -2.89 -4.46 14.05
CA PHE A 46 -2.53 -4.03 12.70
C PHE A 46 -3.46 -2.92 12.17
N LEU A 47 -4.19 -2.22 13.05
CA LEU A 47 -5.10 -1.15 12.66
C LEU A 47 -4.45 -0.09 11.76
N PRO A 48 -3.19 0.37 12.00
CA PRO A 48 -2.53 1.32 11.11
C PRO A 48 -2.39 0.81 9.68
N GLN A 49 -2.06 -0.48 9.52
CA GLN A 49 -1.91 -1.10 8.21
C GLN A 49 -3.26 -1.37 7.56
N VAL A 50 -4.31 -1.64 8.32
CA VAL A 50 -5.68 -1.75 7.79
C VAL A 50 -6.18 -0.40 7.26
N ILE A 51 -5.89 0.69 7.97
CA ILE A 51 -6.20 2.05 7.49
C ILE A 51 -5.39 2.35 6.22
N LEU A 52 -4.08 2.05 6.23
CA LEU A 52 -3.24 2.22 5.05
C LEU A 52 -3.73 1.37 3.88
N ALA A 53 -4.18 0.14 4.10
CA ALA A 53 -4.77 -0.74 3.10
C ALA A 53 -5.98 -0.10 2.41
N ALA A 54 -6.87 0.53 3.18
CA ALA A 54 -8.03 1.24 2.64
C ALA A 54 -7.60 2.43 1.76
N ILE A 55 -6.65 3.24 2.23
CA ILE A 55 -6.11 4.39 1.48
C ILE A 55 -5.46 3.92 0.17
N VAL A 56 -4.62 2.88 0.22
CA VAL A 56 -3.92 2.33 -0.95
C VAL A 56 -4.92 1.73 -1.94
N THR A 57 -5.97 1.05 -1.47
CA THR A 57 -7.05 0.55 -2.33
C THR A 57 -7.70 1.70 -3.09
N GLY A 58 -8.03 2.80 -2.40
CA GLY A 58 -8.54 4.02 -3.04
C GLY A 58 -7.56 4.60 -4.07
N CYS A 59 -6.27 4.63 -3.78
CA CYS A 59 -5.24 5.10 -4.71
C CYS A 59 -5.15 4.22 -5.97
N LEU A 60 -5.19 2.90 -5.82
CA LEU A 60 -5.16 1.96 -6.94
C LEU A 60 -6.40 2.10 -7.85
N LEU A 61 -7.58 2.34 -7.27
CA LEU A 61 -8.78 2.67 -8.05
C LEU A 61 -8.58 3.99 -8.81
N LEU A 62 -8.03 5.03 -8.17
CA LEU A 62 -7.76 6.31 -8.82
C LEU A 62 -6.76 6.21 -9.99
N VAL A 63 -5.79 5.29 -9.93
CA VAL A 63 -4.89 5.00 -11.07
C VAL A 63 -5.69 4.57 -12.30
N GLY A 64 -6.76 3.78 -12.11
CA GLY A 64 -7.63 3.32 -13.20
C GLY A 64 -8.59 4.39 -13.74
N PHE A 65 -9.06 5.32 -12.90
CA PHE A 65 -10.14 6.26 -13.27
C PHE A 65 -9.69 7.72 -13.46
N ARG A 66 -8.72 8.23 -12.69
CA ARG A 66 -8.33 9.65 -12.68
C ARG A 66 -6.82 9.88 -12.51
N GLN A 67 -6.12 9.84 -13.63
CA GLN A 67 -4.67 9.97 -13.73
C GLN A 67 -4.07 11.20 -13.01
N ARG A 68 -4.74 12.36 -13.06
CA ARG A 68 -4.27 13.61 -12.44
C ARG A 68 -4.21 13.56 -10.92
N VAL A 69 -5.09 12.77 -10.29
CA VAL A 69 -5.21 12.69 -8.82
C VAL A 69 -4.47 11.47 -8.26
N ALA A 70 -4.23 10.45 -9.08
CA ALA A 70 -3.58 9.21 -8.66
C ALA A 70 -2.16 9.40 -8.12
N VAL A 71 -1.33 10.18 -8.82
CA VAL A 71 0.06 10.43 -8.41
C VAL A 71 0.15 11.16 -7.06
N PRO A 72 -0.50 12.32 -6.84
CA PRO A 72 -0.44 12.98 -5.55
C PRO A 72 -1.06 12.13 -4.43
N ALA A 73 -2.13 11.37 -4.70
CA ALA A 73 -2.72 10.46 -3.72
C ALA A 73 -1.74 9.38 -3.25
N LEU A 74 -0.99 8.77 -4.16
CA LEU A 74 0.04 7.77 -3.82
C LEU A 74 1.19 8.38 -2.98
N VAL A 75 1.61 9.61 -3.28
CA VAL A 75 2.65 10.30 -2.51
C VAL A 75 2.15 10.63 -1.10
N VAL A 76 0.91 11.10 -0.96
CA VAL A 76 0.28 11.34 0.34
C VAL A 76 0.16 10.03 1.12
N ALA A 77 -0.28 8.94 0.48
CA ALA A 77 -0.37 7.62 1.11
C ALA A 77 1.01 7.13 1.60
N ALA A 78 2.08 7.35 0.82
CA ALA A 78 3.44 7.02 1.23
C ALA A 78 3.90 7.79 2.47
N ALA A 79 3.55 9.08 2.57
CA ALA A 79 3.84 9.91 3.74
C ALA A 79 3.00 9.51 4.97
N LEU A 80 1.77 9.04 4.75
CA LEU A 80 0.90 8.56 5.84
C LEU A 80 1.38 7.24 6.45
N ALA A 81 2.10 6.40 5.69
CA ALA A 81 2.61 5.11 6.20
C ALA A 81 3.46 5.25 7.50
N PRO A 82 4.51 6.10 7.58
CA PRO A 82 5.23 6.32 8.82
C PRO A 82 4.37 7.01 9.89
N ILE A 83 3.53 7.98 9.52
CA ILE A 83 2.68 8.72 10.47
C ILE A 83 1.74 7.76 11.21
N LEU A 84 0.98 6.95 10.48
CA LEU A 84 0.05 5.97 11.06
C LEU A 84 0.78 4.95 11.94
N THR A 85 1.97 4.53 11.53
CA THR A 85 2.75 3.52 12.26
C THR A 85 3.31 4.09 13.57
N LEU A 86 3.81 5.33 13.56
CA LEU A 86 4.37 5.99 14.73
C LEU A 86 3.29 6.48 15.71
N SER A 87 2.14 6.94 15.21
CA SER A 87 1.06 7.49 16.04
C SER A 87 0.29 6.43 16.83
N ILE A 88 0.26 5.18 16.38
CA ILE A 88 -0.61 4.13 16.93
C ILE A 88 0.21 3.06 17.69
N GLY A 89 1.54 3.17 17.74
CA GLY A 89 2.38 2.25 18.53
C GLY A 89 2.39 0.84 17.94
N ASN A 90 2.82 0.73 16.68
CA ASN A 90 2.76 -0.53 15.94
C ASN A 90 3.91 -1.50 16.30
N PRO A 91 3.63 -2.80 16.52
CA PRO A 91 4.68 -3.79 16.74
C PRO A 91 5.52 -4.11 15.49
N THR A 92 5.08 -3.76 14.27
CA THR A 92 5.84 -4.09 13.06
C THR A 92 6.94 -3.07 12.75
N SER A 93 8.16 -3.34 13.20
CA SER A 93 9.34 -2.64 12.72
C SER A 93 9.64 -3.01 11.26
N GLY A 94 9.90 -2.02 10.41
CA GLY A 94 10.30 -2.24 9.01
C GLY A 94 9.19 -2.47 7.98
N VAL A 95 7.91 -2.50 8.37
CA VAL A 95 6.80 -2.56 7.39
C VAL A 95 6.57 -1.22 6.68
N TRP A 96 6.58 -0.13 7.45
CA TRP A 96 6.29 1.20 6.91
C TRP A 96 7.29 1.70 5.85
N PRO A 97 8.61 1.45 5.94
CA PRO A 97 9.55 1.87 4.89
C PRO A 97 9.30 1.12 3.58
N VAL A 98 8.99 -0.17 3.66
CA VAL A 98 8.68 -0.99 2.48
C VAL A 98 7.40 -0.50 1.81
N SER A 99 6.34 -0.24 2.58
CA SER A 99 5.10 0.32 2.07
C SER A 99 5.31 1.70 1.43
N ALA A 100 6.05 2.60 2.08
CA ALA A 100 6.35 3.92 1.54
C ALA A 100 7.16 3.83 0.23
N ALA A 101 8.20 2.99 0.19
CA ALA A 101 9.01 2.79 -1.00
C ALA A 101 8.19 2.24 -2.18
N LEU A 102 7.35 1.23 -1.94
CA LEU A 102 6.46 0.67 -2.97
C LEU A 102 5.49 1.72 -3.52
N LEU A 103 4.89 2.53 -2.65
CA LEU A 103 3.95 3.58 -3.07
C LEU A 103 4.64 4.70 -3.85
N LEU A 104 5.85 5.10 -3.46
CA LEU A 104 6.64 6.08 -4.20
C LEU A 104 7.10 5.55 -5.56
N LEU A 105 7.54 4.28 -5.64
CA LEU A 105 7.89 3.64 -6.91
C LEU A 105 6.68 3.56 -7.84
N LEU A 106 5.52 3.20 -7.31
CA LEU A 106 4.27 3.19 -8.06
C LEU A 106 3.88 4.61 -8.52
N ALA A 107 4.01 5.62 -7.67
CA ALA A 107 3.74 7.02 -8.01
C ALA A 107 4.66 7.52 -9.13
N TRP A 108 5.96 7.25 -9.02
CA TRP A 108 6.94 7.58 -10.06
C TRP A 108 6.61 6.90 -11.38
N ARG A 109 6.26 5.62 -11.34
CA ARG A 109 5.89 4.86 -12.54
C ARG A 109 4.60 5.38 -13.17
N CYS A 110 3.59 5.69 -12.37
CA CYS A 110 2.34 6.32 -12.82
C CYS A 110 2.62 7.65 -13.52
N ARG A 111 3.42 8.53 -12.89
CA ARG A 111 3.80 9.83 -13.48
C ARG A 111 4.48 9.66 -14.84
N ALA A 112 5.45 8.75 -14.94
CA ALA A 112 6.16 8.47 -16.19
C ALA A 112 5.26 7.85 -17.27
N HIS A 113 4.24 7.09 -16.88
CA HIS A 113 3.26 6.51 -17.81
C HIS A 113 2.30 7.59 -18.34
N PHE A 114 1.74 8.43 -17.47
CA PHE A 114 0.81 9.50 -17.87
C PHE A 114 1.51 10.60 -18.68
N ALA A 115 2.76 10.95 -18.33
CA ALA A 115 3.54 11.92 -19.12
C ALA A 115 3.90 11.41 -20.53
N ALA A 116 3.90 10.10 -20.76
CA ALA A 116 4.13 9.52 -22.09
C ALA A 116 2.85 9.38 -22.92
N GLN A 117 1.68 9.66 -22.32
CA GLN A 117 0.36 9.64 -22.98
C GLN A 117 -0.16 11.06 -23.29
N ALA A 118 0.40 12.09 -22.66
CA ALA A 118 0.13 13.50 -22.93
C ALA A 118 1.00 14.02 -24.08
#